data_AF-A0A7T4PBX9-F1
#
_entry.id   AF-A0A7T4PBX9-F1
#
_cell.length_a   1.000
_cell.length_b   1.000
_cell.length_c   1.000
_cell.angle_alpha   90.00
_cell.angle_beta   90.00
_cell.angle_gamma   90.00
#
_symmetry.space_group_name_H-M   'P 1'
#
loop_
_entity.id
_entity.type
_entity.pdbx_description
1 polymer ?
#
loop_
_entity_poly.entity_id
_entity_poly.type
_entity_poly.pdbx_seq_one_letter_code
_entity_poly.pdbx_strand_id
1 'polypeptide(L)'
;MDGHTARQQSIESRQIDDAWQRSESWLARNAPATLANLSPGASEAEIERLQESLGVRLPVGLRALWSRRAGVGPDPMPGFMPGECVLMPFDVVRRTYESKMRLRQGDEEAQRRTGGTEEITVWRPSWIPFASIGADAVAGLCVDAETGRIWYWCEYAERSVQFESLTGFMEEVADVLEVPLLAAEAGVGLMHGFLVWGVPQDAAERAAWEPLAG
;
A
#
# COMPACT_ATOMS: atom_id res chain seq x y z
N MET A 1 20.07 -17.13 -12.54
CA MET A 1 18.99 -16.93 -11.57
C MET A 1 18.99 -18.16 -10.72
N ASP A 2 19.55 -18.05 -9.51
CA ASP A 2 20.02 -19.22 -8.78
C ASP A 2 18.85 -19.85 -8.02
N GLY A 3 18.87 -21.16 -7.83
CA GLY A 3 17.73 -21.91 -7.29
C GLY A 3 17.25 -21.43 -5.90
N HIS A 4 18.13 -20.77 -5.13
CA HIS A 4 17.79 -20.15 -3.87
C HIS A 4 16.86 -18.93 -4.03
N THR A 5 17.16 -18.05 -4.99
CA THR A 5 16.33 -16.86 -5.30
C THR A 5 14.95 -17.25 -5.81
N ALA A 6 14.89 -18.23 -6.72
CA ALA A 6 13.60 -18.72 -7.23
C ALA A 6 12.74 -19.35 -6.13
N ARG A 7 13.35 -20.10 -5.22
CA ARG A 7 12.67 -20.66 -4.04
C ARG A 7 12.16 -19.56 -3.11
N GLN A 8 12.97 -18.54 -2.84
CA GLN A 8 12.58 -17.43 -1.97
C GLN A 8 11.39 -16.66 -2.56
N GLN A 9 11.41 -16.38 -3.87
CA GLN A 9 10.32 -15.70 -4.57
C GLN A 9 9.01 -16.52 -4.53
N SER A 10 9.10 -17.84 -4.67
CA SER A 10 7.94 -18.74 -4.55
C SER A 10 7.40 -18.83 -3.12
N ILE A 11 8.25 -18.67 -2.10
CA ILE A 11 7.81 -18.58 -0.70
C ILE A 11 7.08 -17.26 -0.47
N GLU A 12 7.69 -16.14 -0.86
CA GLU A 12 7.12 -14.80 -0.71
C GLU A 12 5.73 -14.70 -1.36
N SER A 13 5.58 -15.14 -2.62
CA SER A 13 4.29 -15.12 -3.32
C SER A 13 3.21 -15.88 -2.54
N ARG A 14 3.52 -17.08 -2.03
CA ARG A 14 2.55 -17.90 -1.29
C ARG A 14 2.15 -17.24 0.03
N GLN A 15 3.10 -16.64 0.75
CA GLN A 15 2.78 -15.96 2.01
C GLN A 15 1.88 -14.74 1.77
N ILE A 16 2.13 -13.97 0.71
CA ILE A 16 1.24 -12.86 0.31
C ILE A 16 -0.17 -13.38 -0.02
N ASP A 17 -0.27 -14.47 -0.79
CA ASP A 17 -1.55 -15.07 -1.15
C ASP A 17 -2.32 -15.57 0.08
N ASP A 18 -1.63 -16.26 1.00
CA ASP A 18 -2.22 -16.83 2.23
C ASP A 18 -2.71 -15.71 3.17
N ALA A 19 -1.89 -14.68 3.40
CA ALA A 19 -2.27 -13.52 4.21
C ALA A 19 -3.47 -12.77 3.59
N TRP A 20 -3.46 -12.56 2.27
CA TRP A 20 -4.58 -11.91 1.59
C TRP A 20 -5.88 -12.72 1.71
N GLN A 21 -5.79 -14.05 1.58
CA GLN A 21 -6.95 -14.93 1.71
C GLN A 21 -7.57 -14.87 3.12
N ARG A 22 -6.74 -14.76 4.17
CA ARG A 22 -7.21 -14.53 5.55
C ARG A 22 -7.96 -13.20 5.67
N SER A 23 -7.36 -12.11 5.18
CA SER A 23 -7.98 -10.79 5.17
C SER A 23 -9.33 -10.79 4.43
N GLU A 24 -9.42 -11.37 3.25
CA GLU A 24 -10.69 -11.47 2.50
C GLU A 24 -11.74 -12.29 3.24
N SER A 25 -11.33 -13.41 3.85
CA SER A 25 -12.24 -14.25 4.63
C SER A 25 -12.79 -13.52 5.85
N TRP A 26 -11.97 -12.68 6.48
CA TRP A 26 -12.40 -11.84 7.59
C TRP A 26 -13.33 -10.71 7.11
N LEU A 27 -12.97 -10.00 6.05
CA LEU A 27 -13.77 -8.91 5.48
C LEU A 27 -15.14 -9.42 5.01
N ALA A 28 -15.21 -10.61 4.40
CA ALA A 28 -16.47 -11.22 3.98
C ALA A 28 -17.47 -11.41 5.14
N ARG A 29 -16.97 -11.65 6.35
CA ARG A 29 -17.80 -11.86 7.55
C ARG A 29 -18.12 -10.56 8.29
N ASN A 30 -17.16 -9.64 8.36
CA ASN A 30 -17.22 -8.50 9.27
C ASN A 30 -17.41 -7.15 8.57
N ALA A 31 -16.92 -7.00 7.33
CA ALA A 31 -16.99 -5.75 6.56
C ALA A 31 -17.24 -6.02 5.06
N PRO A 32 -18.39 -6.62 4.70
CA PRO A 32 -18.66 -7.05 3.33
C PRO A 32 -18.71 -5.89 2.33
N ALA A 33 -19.06 -4.66 2.76
CA ALA A 33 -19.01 -3.48 1.89
C ALA A 33 -17.57 -3.13 1.51
N THR A 34 -16.63 -3.19 2.47
CA THR A 34 -15.19 -3.04 2.21
C THR A 34 -14.70 -4.07 1.20
N LEU A 35 -15.05 -5.34 1.38
CA LEU A 35 -14.65 -6.40 0.44
C LEU A 35 -15.22 -6.16 -0.97
N ALA A 36 -16.48 -5.77 -1.06
CA ALA A 36 -17.16 -5.51 -2.33
C ALA A 36 -16.57 -4.31 -3.09
N ASN A 37 -15.98 -3.34 -2.36
CA ASN A 37 -15.30 -2.20 -2.96
C ASN A 37 -13.83 -2.48 -3.31
N LEU A 38 -13.28 -3.68 -3.09
CA LEU A 38 -11.94 -4.00 -3.60
C LEU A 38 -12.00 -4.32 -5.10
N SER A 39 -11.14 -3.67 -5.89
CA SER A 39 -11.06 -3.93 -7.33
C SER A 39 -10.54 -5.34 -7.59
N PRO A 40 -11.07 -6.09 -8.58
CA PRO A 40 -10.57 -7.43 -8.92
C PRO A 40 -9.05 -7.49 -9.09
N GLY A 41 -8.49 -8.69 -8.92
CA GLY A 41 -7.08 -8.93 -9.17
C GLY A 41 -6.69 -8.61 -10.61
N ALA A 42 -5.50 -8.03 -10.79
CA ALA A 42 -4.95 -7.73 -12.09
C ALA A 42 -4.49 -9.02 -12.79
N SER A 43 -4.74 -9.07 -14.10
CA SER A 43 -4.14 -10.07 -14.98
C SER A 43 -2.63 -9.87 -15.12
N GLU A 44 -1.92 -10.94 -15.49
CA GLU A 44 -0.48 -10.90 -15.79
C GLU A 44 -0.15 -9.80 -16.82
N ALA A 45 -0.97 -9.65 -17.86
CA ALA A 45 -0.80 -8.63 -18.90
C ALA A 45 -1.03 -7.20 -18.39
N GLU A 46 -1.88 -6.98 -17.38
CA GLU A 46 -2.02 -5.68 -16.72
C GLU A 46 -0.79 -5.34 -15.89
N ILE A 47 -0.27 -6.30 -15.14
CA ILE A 47 0.94 -6.16 -14.32
C ILE A 47 2.17 -5.91 -15.21
N GLU A 48 2.29 -6.63 -16.33
CA GLU A 48 3.37 -6.41 -17.31
C GLU A 48 3.30 -5.00 -17.92
N ARG A 49 2.11 -4.54 -18.33
CA ARG A 49 1.94 -3.17 -18.83
C ARG A 49 2.30 -2.11 -17.80
N LEU A 50 1.97 -2.34 -16.52
CA LEU A 50 2.40 -1.46 -15.44
C LEU A 50 3.93 -1.47 -15.34
N GLN A 51 4.55 -2.65 -15.27
CA GLN A 51 6.01 -2.80 -15.21
C GLN A 51 6.73 -2.04 -16.33
N GLU A 52 6.27 -2.20 -17.57
CA GLU A 52 6.79 -1.49 -18.74
C GLU A 52 6.65 0.03 -18.60
N SER A 53 5.50 0.50 -18.12
CA SER A 53 5.25 1.94 -17.93
C SER A 53 6.13 2.57 -16.85
N LEU A 54 6.44 1.84 -15.78
CA LEU A 54 7.30 2.32 -14.71
C LEU A 54 8.80 2.19 -15.07
N GLY A 55 9.15 1.32 -16.01
CA GLY A 55 10.53 1.05 -16.40
C GLY A 55 11.36 0.37 -15.30
N VAL A 56 10.71 -0.24 -14.31
CA VAL A 56 11.34 -0.95 -13.18
C VAL A 56 10.76 -2.34 -13.07
N ARG A 57 11.59 -3.34 -12.75
CA ARG A 57 11.12 -4.71 -12.54
C ARG A 57 10.26 -4.76 -11.27
N LEU A 58 9.04 -5.27 -11.40
CA LEU A 58 8.14 -5.42 -10.25
C LEU A 58 8.56 -6.60 -9.37
N PRO A 59 8.72 -6.41 -8.05
CA PRO A 59 8.95 -7.49 -7.09
C PRO A 59 7.84 -8.53 -7.12
N VAL A 60 8.17 -9.80 -6.90
CA VAL A 60 7.19 -10.91 -6.94
C VAL A 60 6.05 -10.71 -5.94
N GLY A 61 6.34 -10.20 -4.74
CA GLY A 61 5.30 -9.92 -3.74
C GLY A 61 4.27 -8.89 -4.20
N LEU A 62 4.70 -7.80 -4.89
CA LEU A 62 3.76 -6.82 -5.44
C LEU A 62 2.89 -7.43 -6.54
N ARG A 63 3.48 -8.30 -7.37
CA ARG A 63 2.72 -9.01 -8.40
C ARG A 63 1.67 -9.94 -7.78
N ALA A 64 2.04 -10.68 -6.73
CA ALA A 64 1.12 -11.53 -5.98
C ALA A 64 -0.03 -10.71 -5.36
N LEU A 65 0.31 -9.63 -4.66
CA LEU A 65 -0.66 -8.70 -4.06
C LEU A 65 -1.67 -8.18 -5.10
N TRP A 66 -1.18 -7.63 -6.22
CA TRP A 66 -2.05 -7.09 -7.25
C TRP A 66 -2.81 -8.15 -8.04
N SER A 67 -2.30 -9.38 -8.14
CA SER A 67 -3.04 -10.52 -8.71
C SER A 67 -4.25 -10.91 -7.86
N ARG A 68 -4.27 -10.53 -6.58
CA ARG A 68 -5.43 -10.72 -5.70
C ARG A 68 -6.40 -9.55 -5.78
N ARG A 69 -5.91 -8.32 -5.57
CA ARG A 69 -6.69 -7.08 -5.69
C ARG A 69 -5.84 -5.94 -6.22
N ALA A 70 -6.28 -5.30 -7.29
CA ALA A 70 -5.54 -4.26 -7.99
C ALA A 70 -5.98 -2.83 -7.62
N GLY A 71 -6.34 -2.64 -6.34
CA GLY A 71 -6.78 -1.35 -5.82
C GLY A 71 -8.16 -1.41 -5.19
N VAL A 72 -8.77 -0.23 -5.07
CA VAL A 72 -10.12 -0.02 -4.55
C VAL A 72 -11.04 0.50 -5.66
N GLY A 73 -12.33 0.32 -5.47
CA GLY A 73 -13.38 0.80 -6.36
C GLY A 73 -13.65 2.29 -6.19
N PRO A 74 -14.68 2.81 -6.86
CA PRO A 74 -14.97 4.25 -6.90
C PRO A 74 -15.57 4.78 -5.59
N ASP A 75 -16.10 3.90 -4.73
CA ASP A 75 -16.71 4.34 -3.49
C ASP A 75 -15.61 4.81 -2.52
N PRO A 76 -15.78 6.01 -1.91
CA PRO A 76 -14.80 6.54 -0.98
C PRO A 76 -14.72 5.59 0.21
N MET A 77 -13.62 4.87 0.28
CA MET A 77 -13.35 3.94 1.36
C MET A 77 -12.29 4.53 2.27
N PRO A 78 -12.59 4.68 3.57
CA PRO A 78 -11.54 4.92 4.54
C PRO A 78 -10.52 3.79 4.49
N GLY A 79 -9.25 4.09 4.79
CA GLY A 79 -8.19 3.10 4.79
C GLY A 79 -8.54 1.89 5.64
N PHE A 80 -8.56 0.71 5.02
CA PHE A 80 -8.90 -0.54 5.71
C PHE A 80 -7.65 -1.36 6.09
N MET A 81 -6.48 -0.97 5.61
CA MET A 81 -5.19 -1.55 5.98
C MET A 81 -4.53 -0.69 7.08
N PRO A 82 -3.52 -1.21 7.80
CA PRO A 82 -2.79 -0.46 8.83
C PRO A 82 -2.32 0.91 8.34
N GLY A 83 -2.39 1.91 9.21
CA GLY A 83 -2.04 3.30 8.91
C GLY A 83 -3.02 3.99 7.98
N GLU A 84 -4.29 3.56 7.99
CA GLU A 84 -5.36 4.08 7.11
C GLU A 84 -4.98 4.05 5.62
N CYS A 85 -4.22 3.03 5.21
CA CYS A 85 -3.80 2.93 3.82
C CYS A 85 -4.85 2.20 2.94
N VAL A 86 -4.87 2.57 1.67
CA VAL A 86 -5.68 1.92 0.61
C VAL A 86 -4.80 1.51 -0.55
N LEU A 87 -5.06 0.35 -1.14
CA LEU A 87 -4.32 -0.10 -2.33
C LEU A 87 -4.59 0.86 -3.48
N MET A 88 -3.53 1.36 -4.10
CA MET A 88 -3.62 2.25 -5.24
C MET A 88 -4.05 1.49 -6.50
N PRO A 89 -5.05 1.97 -7.23
CA PRO A 89 -5.26 1.59 -8.63
C PRO A 89 -4.03 1.89 -9.49
N PHE A 90 -3.82 1.12 -10.57
CA PHE A 90 -2.61 1.23 -11.40
C PHE A 90 -2.40 2.60 -12.05
N ASP A 91 -3.47 3.34 -12.37
CA ASP A 91 -3.33 4.70 -12.88
C ASP A 91 -2.79 5.66 -11.82
N VAL A 92 -3.18 5.47 -10.55
CA VAL A 92 -2.65 6.22 -9.40
C VAL A 92 -1.18 5.84 -9.17
N VAL A 93 -0.84 4.54 -9.16
CA VAL A 93 0.55 4.08 -9.06
C VAL A 93 1.44 4.75 -10.10
N ARG A 94 1.02 4.72 -11.37
CA ARG A 94 1.75 5.34 -12.48
C ARG A 94 1.89 6.84 -12.31
N ARG A 95 0.79 7.57 -12.05
CA ARG A 95 0.83 9.04 -11.87
C ARG A 95 1.74 9.44 -10.72
N THR A 96 1.64 8.74 -9.58
CA THR A 96 2.47 8.99 -8.40
C THR A 96 3.94 8.75 -8.73
N TYR A 97 4.28 7.60 -9.30
CA TYR A 97 5.66 7.27 -9.67
C TYR A 97 6.24 8.30 -10.66
N GLU A 98 5.54 8.62 -11.74
CA GLU A 98 5.98 9.62 -12.71
C GLU A 98 6.17 11.00 -12.08
N SER A 99 5.24 11.42 -11.21
CA SER A 99 5.33 12.70 -10.49
C SER A 99 6.57 12.75 -9.60
N LYS A 100 6.83 11.70 -8.81
CA LYS A 100 8.00 11.62 -7.95
C LYS A 100 9.32 11.56 -8.74
N MET A 101 9.33 10.87 -9.88
CA MET A 101 10.48 10.86 -10.79
C MET A 101 10.76 12.23 -11.41
N ARG A 102 9.72 13.02 -11.76
CA ARG A 102 9.87 14.42 -12.22
C ARG A 102 10.44 15.32 -11.13
N LEU A 103 9.95 15.19 -9.88
CA LEU A 103 10.48 15.94 -8.74
C LEU A 103 11.97 15.66 -8.54
N ARG A 104 12.34 14.38 -8.52
CA ARG A 104 13.74 13.92 -8.44
C ARG A 104 14.62 14.56 -9.52
N GLN A 105 14.17 14.56 -10.78
CA GLN A 105 14.91 15.18 -11.89
C GLN A 105 15.10 16.70 -11.68
N GLY A 106 14.06 17.38 -11.19
CA GLY A 106 14.12 18.81 -10.85
C GLY A 106 15.13 19.11 -9.74
N ASP A 107 15.15 18.29 -8.70
CA ASP A 107 16.11 18.42 -7.58
C ASP A 107 17.55 18.19 -8.04
N GLU A 108 17.79 17.15 -8.84
CA GLU A 108 19.11 16.88 -9.43
C GLU A 108 19.58 18.01 -10.35
N GLU A 109 18.68 18.64 -11.10
CA GLU A 109 19.00 19.81 -11.93
C GLU A 109 19.27 21.05 -11.08
N ALA A 110 18.54 21.25 -9.98
CA ALA A 110 18.79 22.35 -9.05
C ALA A 110 20.15 22.19 -8.34
N GLN A 111 20.46 20.99 -7.82
CA GLN A 111 21.74 20.68 -7.18
C GLN A 111 22.93 20.90 -8.13
N ARG A 112 22.84 20.45 -9.39
CA ARG A 112 23.88 20.70 -10.40
C ARG A 112 24.12 22.19 -10.67
N ARG A 113 23.07 23.02 -10.58
CA ARG A 113 23.17 24.48 -10.79
C ARG A 113 23.76 25.21 -9.58
N THR A 114 23.41 24.80 -8.36
CA THR A 114 23.81 25.50 -7.14
C THR A 114 25.09 24.97 -6.51
N GLY A 115 25.56 23.77 -6.91
CA GLY A 115 26.72 23.11 -6.30
C GLY A 115 26.46 22.66 -4.86
N GLY A 116 25.19 22.60 -4.43
CA GLY A 116 24.80 22.15 -3.10
C GLY A 116 25.11 20.67 -2.91
N THR A 117 25.62 20.33 -1.72
CA THR A 117 26.06 18.97 -1.36
C THR A 117 25.06 18.22 -0.48
N GLU A 118 23.93 18.83 -0.12
CA GLU A 118 22.88 18.16 0.66
C GLU A 118 22.04 17.26 -0.27
N GLU A 119 22.37 15.96 -0.25
CA GLU A 119 21.63 14.93 -0.97
C GLU A 119 20.36 14.56 -0.20
N ILE A 120 19.30 15.37 -0.36
CA ILE A 120 17.97 14.98 0.11
C ILE A 120 17.42 13.94 -0.88
N THR A 121 17.34 12.68 -0.47
CA THR A 121 16.75 11.62 -1.30
C THR A 121 15.23 11.78 -1.36
N VAL A 122 14.75 12.53 -2.35
CA VAL A 122 13.31 12.78 -2.53
C VAL A 122 12.57 11.56 -3.08
N TRP A 123 13.21 10.79 -3.98
CA TRP A 123 12.69 9.52 -4.49
C TRP A 123 13.81 8.65 -5.07
N ARG A 124 13.68 7.32 -4.99
CA ARG A 124 14.59 6.37 -5.65
C ARG A 124 13.86 5.69 -6.82
N PRO A 125 14.49 5.45 -7.98
CA PRO A 125 13.84 4.76 -9.11
C PRO A 125 13.32 3.36 -8.77
N SER A 126 13.92 2.70 -7.76
CA SER A 126 13.46 1.40 -7.29
C SER A 126 12.19 1.45 -6.43
N TRP A 127 11.75 2.64 -6.00
CA TRP A 127 10.58 2.80 -5.14
C TRP A 127 9.29 2.78 -5.95
N ILE A 128 8.49 1.74 -5.73
CA ILE A 128 7.21 1.51 -6.41
C ILE A 128 6.09 1.83 -5.43
N PRO A 129 5.30 2.90 -5.63
CA PRO A 129 4.18 3.22 -4.75
C PRO A 129 3.08 2.17 -4.94
N PHE A 130 2.44 1.74 -3.84
CA PHE A 130 1.39 0.72 -3.92
C PHE A 130 0.18 1.01 -3.02
N ALA A 131 0.33 1.86 -2.01
CA ALA A 131 -0.77 2.28 -1.14
C ALA A 131 -0.74 3.79 -0.89
N SER A 132 -1.90 4.46 -0.89
CA SER A 132 -2.05 5.85 -0.43
C SER A 132 -2.57 5.89 0.99
N ILE A 133 -2.23 6.96 1.71
CA ILE A 133 -2.90 7.36 2.94
C ILE A 133 -3.67 8.63 2.59
N GLY A 134 -4.98 8.62 2.82
CA GLY A 134 -5.87 9.68 2.34
C GLY A 134 -6.19 9.60 0.84
N ALA A 135 -7.15 10.44 0.41
CA ALA A 135 -7.73 10.38 -0.94
C ALA A 135 -6.92 11.11 -2.02
N ASP A 136 -6.03 12.01 -1.65
CA ASP A 136 -5.24 12.84 -2.57
C ASP A 136 -3.91 12.20 -3.01
N ALA A 137 -3.56 11.05 -2.41
CA ALA A 137 -2.30 10.35 -2.63
C ALA A 137 -1.06 11.24 -2.48
N VAL A 138 -1.07 12.20 -1.54
CA VAL A 138 0.11 13.01 -1.20
C VAL A 138 1.05 12.31 -0.20
N ALA A 139 0.54 11.28 0.47
CA ALA A 139 1.29 10.37 1.32
C ALA A 139 0.91 8.91 1.04
N GLY A 140 1.78 7.99 1.43
CA GLY A 140 1.54 6.57 1.22
C GLY A 140 2.73 5.67 1.51
N LEU A 141 2.63 4.44 1.01
CA LEU A 141 3.66 3.42 1.12
C LEU A 141 4.23 3.10 -0.27
N CYS A 142 5.53 2.84 -0.32
CA CYS A 142 6.21 2.30 -1.50
C CYS A 142 7.11 1.12 -1.12
N VAL A 143 7.22 0.15 -2.02
CA VAL A 143 8.19 -0.95 -1.89
C VAL A 143 9.45 -0.54 -2.62
N ASP A 144 10.60 -0.69 -1.98
CA ASP A 144 11.89 -0.61 -2.66
C ASP A 144 12.20 -1.92 -3.37
N ALA A 145 12.17 -1.94 -4.69
CA ALA A 145 12.40 -3.13 -5.50
C ALA A 145 13.80 -3.75 -5.33
N GLU A 146 14.77 -3.00 -4.80
CA GLU A 146 16.12 -3.50 -4.54
C GLU A 146 16.21 -4.22 -3.19
N THR A 147 15.50 -3.74 -2.17
CA THR A 147 15.65 -4.21 -0.78
C THR A 147 14.45 -4.99 -0.27
N GLY A 148 13.29 -4.87 -0.92
CA GLY A 148 12.01 -5.44 -0.48
C GLY A 148 11.34 -4.67 0.67
N ARG A 149 12.02 -3.65 1.24
CA ARG A 149 11.50 -2.84 2.34
C ARG A 149 10.36 -1.95 1.91
N ILE A 150 9.43 -1.73 2.82
CA ILE A 150 8.36 -0.75 2.65
C ILE A 150 8.75 0.55 3.33
N TRP A 151 8.65 1.63 2.57
CA TRP A 151 8.90 2.99 3.01
C TRP A 151 7.60 3.78 3.04
N TYR A 152 7.43 4.55 4.11
CA TYR A 152 6.51 5.68 4.12
C TYR A 152 7.11 6.83 3.32
N TRP A 153 6.23 7.55 2.63
CA TRP A 153 6.56 8.78 1.94
C TRP A 153 5.43 9.80 2.07
N CYS A 154 5.79 11.08 2.07
CA CYS A 154 4.87 12.21 1.93
C CYS A 154 5.43 13.29 0.97
N GLU A 155 4.70 14.37 0.77
CA GLU A 155 5.16 15.52 -0.03
C GLU A 155 6.33 16.29 0.59
N TYR A 156 6.50 16.26 1.92
CA TYR A 156 7.53 17.02 2.66
C TYR A 156 8.91 16.34 2.72
N ALA A 157 9.24 15.51 1.73
CA ALA A 157 10.50 14.73 1.67
C ALA A 157 10.78 13.82 2.89
N GLU A 158 9.84 13.65 3.82
CA GLU A 158 9.96 12.74 4.95
C GLU A 158 9.86 11.28 4.49
N ARG A 159 10.84 10.46 4.89
CA ARG A 159 10.92 9.04 4.53
C ARG A 159 11.28 8.23 5.76
N SER A 160 10.58 7.12 5.96
CA SER A 160 10.89 6.18 7.05
C SER A 160 10.56 4.76 6.62
N VAL A 161 11.38 3.80 7.04
CA VAL A 161 11.07 2.38 6.85
C VAL A 161 9.93 2.02 7.79
N GLN A 162 8.87 1.43 7.24
CA GLN A 162 7.70 0.97 8.00
C GLN A 162 7.74 -0.55 8.20
N PHE A 163 8.13 -1.29 7.16
CA PHE A 163 8.25 -2.75 7.22
C PHE A 163 9.51 -3.24 6.52
N GLU A 164 10.12 -4.30 7.06
CA GLU A 164 11.29 -4.94 6.44
C GLU A 164 10.94 -5.71 5.15
N SER A 165 9.66 -6.07 4.96
CA SER A 165 9.20 -6.77 3.75
C SER A 165 7.71 -6.59 3.51
N LEU A 166 7.28 -6.78 2.25
CA LEU A 166 5.87 -6.82 1.88
C LEU A 166 5.12 -7.98 2.53
N THR A 167 5.78 -9.13 2.75
CA THR A 167 5.19 -10.23 3.51
C THR A 167 4.88 -9.80 4.94
N GLY A 168 5.82 -9.15 5.63
CA GLY A 168 5.59 -8.65 6.99
C GLY A 168 4.42 -7.67 7.06
N PHE A 169 4.28 -6.78 6.08
CA PHE A 169 3.14 -5.88 5.99
C PHE A 169 1.81 -6.64 5.78
N MET A 170 1.78 -7.64 4.90
CA MET A 170 0.55 -8.39 4.64
C MET A 170 0.14 -9.29 5.82
N GLU A 171 1.11 -9.85 6.53
CA GLU A 171 0.87 -10.55 7.79
C GLU A 171 0.28 -9.60 8.83
N GLU A 172 0.84 -8.40 8.99
CA GLU A 172 0.29 -7.37 9.88
C GLU A 172 -1.17 -7.03 9.52
N VAL A 173 -1.46 -6.80 8.23
CA VAL A 173 -2.83 -6.56 7.74
C VAL A 173 -3.78 -7.68 8.17
N ALA A 174 -3.38 -8.94 7.97
CA ALA A 174 -4.23 -10.07 8.34
C ALA A 174 -4.40 -10.18 9.86
N ASP A 175 -3.33 -10.00 10.62
CA ASP A 175 -3.31 -10.14 12.08
C ASP A 175 -4.14 -9.04 12.76
N VAL A 176 -4.05 -7.78 12.31
CA VAL A 176 -4.90 -6.70 12.87
C VAL A 176 -6.36 -6.88 12.49
N LEU A 177 -6.68 -7.43 11.32
CA LEU A 177 -8.07 -7.75 10.98
C LEU A 177 -8.59 -8.87 11.89
N GLU A 178 -7.85 -9.97 12.00
CA GLU A 178 -8.24 -11.14 12.80
C GLU A 178 -8.30 -10.83 14.30
N VAL A 179 -7.43 -9.97 14.79
CA VAL A 179 -7.33 -9.53 16.19
C VAL A 179 -7.12 -8.01 16.25
N PRO A 180 -8.19 -7.20 16.17
CA PRO A 180 -8.07 -5.74 16.14
C PRO A 180 -7.41 -5.09 17.35
N LEU A 181 -7.30 -5.80 18.48
CA LEU A 181 -6.53 -5.37 19.64
C LEU A 181 -5.01 -5.27 19.39
N LEU A 182 -4.52 -5.86 18.29
CA LEU A 182 -3.13 -5.74 17.87
C LEU A 182 -2.84 -4.43 17.14
N ALA A 183 -3.87 -3.77 16.59
CA ALA A 183 -3.73 -2.52 15.86
C ALA A 183 -3.16 -1.42 16.77
N ALA A 184 -2.23 -0.63 16.23
CA ALA A 184 -1.71 0.54 16.94
C ALA A 184 -2.74 1.67 17.00
N GLU A 185 -3.69 1.67 16.06
CA GLU A 185 -4.79 2.60 15.95
C GLU A 185 -5.80 2.40 17.09
N ALA A 186 -6.35 3.51 17.59
CA ALA A 186 -7.27 3.50 18.71
C ALA A 186 -8.67 3.02 18.32
N GLY A 187 -8.83 1.72 18.05
CA GLY A 187 -10.13 1.09 17.80
C GLY A 187 -10.37 0.70 16.35
N VAL A 188 -11.35 -0.17 16.16
CA VAL A 188 -11.83 -0.65 14.87
C VAL A 188 -13.35 -0.55 14.83
N GLY A 189 -13.90 -0.21 13.68
CA GLY A 189 -15.35 -0.12 13.52
C GLY A 189 -15.77 -0.19 12.08
N LEU A 190 -17.07 -0.05 11.87
CA LEU A 190 -17.69 0.18 10.58
C LEU A 190 -18.24 1.61 10.55
N MET A 191 -18.12 2.27 9.40
CA MET A 191 -18.84 3.49 9.07
C MET A 191 -19.52 3.28 7.72
N HIS A 192 -20.85 3.39 7.70
CA HIS A 192 -21.66 3.09 6.51
C HIS A 192 -21.36 1.69 5.92
N GLY A 193 -21.04 0.72 6.79
CA GLY A 193 -20.69 -0.66 6.42
C GLY A 193 -19.23 -0.88 6.00
N PHE A 194 -18.42 0.17 5.89
CA PHE A 194 -16.99 0.09 5.57
C PHE A 194 -16.12 0.05 6.82
N LEU A 195 -15.13 -0.85 6.83
CA LEU A 195 -14.10 -0.91 7.86
C LEU A 195 -13.36 0.42 7.98
N VAL A 196 -13.23 0.88 9.23
CA VAL A 196 -12.50 2.08 9.64
C VAL A 196 -11.62 1.75 10.83
N TRP A 197 -10.43 2.35 10.86
CA TRP A 197 -9.52 2.30 12.00
C TRP A 197 -9.51 3.63 12.76
N GLY A 198 -9.12 3.58 14.02
CA GLY A 198 -9.00 4.76 14.87
C GLY A 198 -10.30 5.13 15.57
N VAL A 199 -10.45 6.43 15.86
CA VAL A 199 -11.62 6.98 16.55
C VAL A 199 -12.37 7.97 15.66
N PRO A 200 -13.70 8.08 15.82
CA PRO A 200 -14.47 9.13 15.16
C PRO A 200 -13.98 10.54 15.55
N GLN A 201 -13.69 11.37 14.55
CA GLN A 201 -13.14 12.71 14.71
C GLN A 201 -14.22 13.73 15.06
N ASP A 202 -15.43 13.60 14.52
CA ASP A 202 -16.53 14.55 14.73
C ASP A 202 -17.85 13.90 15.18
N ALA A 203 -18.87 14.72 15.38
CA ALA A 203 -20.18 14.26 15.85
C ALA A 203 -20.94 13.43 14.81
N ALA A 204 -20.72 13.68 13.51
CA ALA A 204 -21.34 12.93 12.44
C ALA A 204 -20.68 11.54 12.32
N GLU A 205 -19.35 11.48 12.37
CA GLU A 205 -18.62 10.21 12.43
C GLU A 205 -19.01 9.39 13.66
N ARG A 206 -19.09 10.03 14.85
CA ARG A 206 -19.53 9.34 16.07
C ARG A 206 -20.93 8.75 15.95
N ALA A 207 -21.83 9.40 15.23
CA ALA A 207 -23.19 8.92 15.01
C ALA A 207 -23.26 7.78 13.98
N ALA A 208 -22.30 7.72 13.05
CA ALA A 208 -22.23 6.69 12.00
C ALA A 208 -21.33 5.50 12.37
N TRP A 209 -20.59 5.58 13.48
CA TRP A 209 -19.63 4.57 13.90
C TRP A 209 -20.29 3.38 14.59
N GLU A 210 -20.04 2.19 14.06
CA GLU A 210 -20.43 0.91 14.64
C GLU A 210 -19.17 0.16 15.10
N PRO A 211 -18.89 0.08 16.42
CA PRO A 211 -17.70 -0.62 16.90
C PRO A 211 -17.71 -2.09 16.51
N LEU A 212 -16.63 -2.58 15.91
CA LEU A 212 -16.39 -4.01 15.76
C LEU A 212 -15.75 -4.47 17.07
N ALA A 213 -16.50 -5.25 17.85
CA ALA A 213 -16.14 -5.61 19.21
C ALA A 213 -14.69 -6.14 19.33
N GLY A 214 -13.98 -5.65 20.35
CA GLY A 214 -12.92 -6.38 21.04
C GLY A 214 -13.51 -7.17 22.21
#